data_AF-A0A939XCS7-F1
#
_entry.id   AF-A0A939XCS7-F1
#
_cell.length_a   1.000
_cell.length_b   1.000
_cell.length_c   1.000
_cell.angle_alpha   90.00
_cell.angle_beta   90.00
_cell.angle_gamma   90.00
#
_symmetry.space_group_name_H-M   'P 1'
#
loop_
_entity.id
_entity.type
_entity.pdbx_description
1 polymer ?
#
loop_
_entity_poly.entity_id
_entity_poly.type
_entity_poly.pdbx_seq_one_letter_code
_entity_poly.pdbx_strand_id
1 'polypeptide(L)'
;MEKERRKLHPRFKYAVLFLALFMVEVLIAIFTRGLVRAYLGDVIVIPALYFFLRAMFFPKDGIFSVYVLPFVCYFTGWLVEVLQALSVPKELGLSASSFPGVIVGGTYDHKDGLCYFLGLILIGLFLALETHWKDDRRWFYPIAVFLHWTWGYIQTSVGFFVYLWYIKCKHTYYRGVVRTVWPKTSAVSLGMFIFTPREPAEDDQSDWAKRTRAYNERVAVHEYGHTFQSLLLGPFYFLVVGIPSTVWAGSKKCQKLRREKNIPYSKLYCEKWASKWGEKVSKEEADWT
;
A
#
# COMPACT_ATOMS: atom_id res chain seq x y z
N MET A 1 4.24 40.80 -8.91
CA MET A 1 3.21 40.13 -9.74
C MET A 1 3.46 38.65 -9.70
N GLU A 2 2.86 37.97 -8.73
CA GLU A 2 2.88 36.51 -8.63
C GLU A 2 2.03 35.98 -9.80
N LYS A 3 2.68 35.33 -10.77
CA LYS A 3 2.00 34.74 -11.92
C LYS A 3 0.99 33.72 -11.37
N GLU A 4 -0.30 33.99 -11.46
CA GLU A 4 -1.35 32.99 -11.22
C GLU A 4 -1.09 31.82 -12.17
N ARG A 5 -0.34 30.82 -11.68
CA ARG A 5 -0.10 29.58 -12.40
C ARG A 5 -1.46 28.90 -12.44
N ARG A 6 -2.19 29.03 -13.55
CA ARG A 6 -3.42 28.26 -13.82
C ARG A 6 -3.14 26.81 -13.45
N LYS A 7 -3.69 26.35 -12.32
CA LYS A 7 -3.50 24.98 -11.84
C LYS A 7 -4.15 24.07 -12.89
N LEU A 8 -3.33 23.36 -13.66
CA LEU A 8 -3.76 22.38 -14.64
C LEU A 8 -4.73 21.40 -13.97
N HIS A 9 -5.87 21.12 -14.61
CA HIS A 9 -6.84 20.18 -14.03
C HIS A 9 -6.17 18.80 -13.87
N PRO A 10 -6.31 18.10 -12.71
CA PRO A 10 -5.56 16.87 -12.43
C PRO A 10 -5.71 15.80 -13.53
N ARG A 11 -6.91 15.64 -14.08
CA ARG A 11 -7.17 14.71 -15.20
C ARG A 11 -6.29 15.01 -16.41
N PHE A 12 -6.20 16.27 -16.79
CA PHE A 12 -5.44 16.67 -17.97
C PHE A 12 -3.95 16.42 -17.75
N LYS A 13 -3.43 16.69 -16.54
CA LYS A 13 -2.05 16.34 -16.17
C LYS A 13 -1.78 14.85 -16.35
N TYR A 14 -2.61 13.97 -15.78
CA TYR A 14 -2.41 12.52 -15.89
C TYR A 14 -2.63 11.99 -17.31
N ALA A 15 -3.56 12.57 -18.07
CA ALA A 15 -3.77 12.23 -19.47
C ALA A 15 -2.54 12.55 -20.33
N VAL A 16 -1.92 13.71 -20.14
CA VAL A 16 -0.68 14.08 -20.84
C VAL A 16 0.47 13.13 -20.49
N LEU A 17 0.64 12.79 -19.20
CA LEU A 17 1.66 11.84 -18.75
C LEU A 17 1.42 10.43 -19.34
N PHE A 18 0.18 9.97 -19.35
CA PHE A 18 -0.19 8.70 -19.98
C PHE A 18 0.13 8.71 -21.48
N LEU A 19 -0.32 9.72 -22.22
CA LEU A 19 -0.09 9.81 -23.66
C LEU A 19 1.40 9.89 -24.00
N ALA A 20 2.19 10.60 -23.19
CA ALA A 20 3.63 10.67 -23.36
C ALA A 20 4.30 9.30 -23.17
N LEU A 21 3.96 8.57 -22.09
CA LEU A 21 4.50 7.24 -21.84
C LEU A 21 4.04 6.22 -22.90
N PHE A 22 2.77 6.26 -23.28
CA PHE A 22 2.22 5.42 -24.33
C PHE A 22 2.91 5.67 -25.68
N MET A 23 3.18 6.93 -26.03
CA MET A 23 3.97 7.27 -27.21
C MET A 23 5.38 6.68 -27.13
N VAL A 24 6.05 6.80 -25.98
CA VAL A 24 7.37 6.19 -25.78
C VAL A 24 7.32 4.67 -25.96
N GLU A 25 6.29 4.01 -25.42
CA GLU A 25 6.08 2.57 -25.55
C GLU A 25 5.89 2.15 -27.03
N VAL A 26 5.07 2.90 -27.79
CA VAL A 26 4.89 2.68 -29.23
C VAL A 26 6.21 2.89 -29.99
N LEU A 27 6.99 3.92 -29.66
CA LEU A 27 8.30 4.16 -30.28
C LEU A 27 9.28 3.02 -29.97
N ILE A 28 9.30 2.52 -28.73
CA ILE A 28 10.11 1.36 -28.34
C ILE A 28 9.69 0.15 -29.18
N ALA A 29 8.40 -0.12 -29.31
CA ALA A 29 7.87 -1.27 -30.06
C ALA A 29 8.25 -1.22 -31.56
N ILE A 30 8.25 -0.04 -32.17
CA ILE A 30 8.54 0.15 -33.61
C ILE A 30 10.05 0.20 -33.88
N PHE A 31 10.82 0.95 -33.10
CA PHE A 31 12.20 1.32 -33.45
C PHE A 31 13.28 0.53 -32.72
N THR A 32 12.97 -0.13 -31.60
CA THR A 32 13.97 -0.85 -30.81
C THR A 32 13.89 -2.37 -31.01
N ARG A 33 14.99 -3.06 -30.73
CA ARG A 33 15.13 -4.52 -30.81
C ARG A 33 15.85 -5.06 -29.57
N GLY A 34 15.73 -6.36 -29.33
CA GLY A 34 16.44 -7.03 -28.23
C GLY A 34 15.95 -6.60 -26.85
N LEU A 35 16.89 -6.49 -25.90
CA LEU A 35 16.60 -6.27 -24.47
C LEU A 35 15.80 -5.00 -24.18
N VAL A 36 16.04 -3.92 -24.94
CA VAL A 36 15.31 -2.65 -24.76
C VAL A 36 13.83 -2.85 -25.06
N ARG A 37 13.51 -3.52 -26.16
CA ARG A 37 12.13 -3.83 -26.53
C ARG A 37 11.49 -4.81 -25.55
N ALA A 38 12.26 -5.80 -25.08
CA ALA A 38 11.76 -6.82 -24.17
C ALA A 38 11.40 -6.23 -22.80
N TYR A 39 12.30 -5.48 -22.17
CA TYR A 39 12.16 -5.15 -20.74
C TYR A 39 11.81 -3.68 -20.46
N LEU A 40 12.23 -2.74 -21.32
CA LEU A 40 11.95 -1.31 -21.05
C LEU A 40 10.46 -0.99 -21.23
N GLY A 41 9.79 -1.68 -22.17
CA GLY A 41 8.33 -1.60 -22.32
C GLY A 41 7.61 -1.98 -21.03
N ASP A 42 7.99 -3.12 -20.43
CA ASP A 42 7.39 -3.62 -19.19
C ASP A 42 7.62 -2.72 -17.97
N VAL A 43 8.75 -2.00 -17.93
CA VAL A 43 8.96 -0.97 -16.91
C VAL A 43 7.98 0.20 -17.09
N ILE A 44 7.69 0.59 -18.33
CA ILE A 44 6.87 1.77 -18.68
C ILE A 44 5.37 1.47 -18.59
N VAL A 45 4.95 0.24 -18.90
CA VAL A 45 3.53 -0.14 -18.94
C VAL A 45 2.84 0.07 -17.59
N ILE A 46 3.55 -0.16 -16.48
CA ILE A 46 3.01 0.00 -15.12
C ILE A 46 2.69 1.48 -14.80
N PRO A 47 3.63 2.45 -14.94
CA PRO A 47 3.31 3.87 -14.89
C PRO A 47 2.25 4.32 -15.89
N ALA A 48 2.29 3.82 -17.13
CA ALA A 48 1.30 4.17 -18.15
C ALA A 48 -0.11 3.77 -17.71
N LEU A 49 -0.31 2.53 -17.26
CA LEU A 49 -1.56 2.04 -16.71
C LEU A 49 -2.02 2.86 -15.49
N TYR A 50 -1.09 3.20 -14.59
CA TYR A 50 -1.38 4.04 -13.44
C TYR A 50 -1.93 5.41 -13.85
N PHE A 51 -1.26 6.11 -14.77
CA PHE A 51 -1.70 7.43 -15.22
C PHE A 51 -2.98 7.38 -16.04
N PHE A 52 -3.19 6.32 -16.84
CA PHE A 52 -4.45 6.08 -17.52
C PHE A 52 -5.62 5.99 -16.52
N LEU A 53 -5.48 5.15 -15.49
CA LEU A 53 -6.52 4.97 -14.47
C LEU A 53 -6.75 6.24 -13.64
N ARG A 54 -5.70 7.02 -13.36
CA ARG A 54 -5.79 8.35 -12.73
C ARG A 54 -6.54 9.34 -13.60
N ALA A 55 -6.29 9.36 -14.92
CA ALA A 55 -6.95 10.27 -15.85
C ALA A 55 -8.45 9.95 -16.01
N MET A 56 -8.80 8.68 -16.14
CA MET A 56 -10.16 8.23 -16.45
C MET A 56 -11.06 8.12 -15.22
N PHE A 57 -10.58 7.45 -14.16
CA PHE A 57 -11.44 7.00 -13.06
C PHE A 57 -11.08 7.64 -11.72
N PHE A 58 -9.79 7.83 -11.43
CA PHE A 58 -9.32 8.22 -10.09
C PHE A 58 -8.49 9.52 -10.08
N PRO A 59 -9.05 10.66 -10.54
CA PRO A 59 -8.31 11.91 -10.72
C PRO A 59 -8.01 12.67 -9.42
N LYS A 60 -8.77 12.37 -8.36
CA LYS A 60 -8.59 12.99 -7.04
C LYS A 60 -7.47 12.26 -6.31
N ASP A 61 -6.67 12.99 -5.53
CA ASP A 61 -5.61 12.45 -4.68
C ASP A 61 -6.19 11.82 -3.40
N GLY A 62 -6.96 10.75 -3.57
CA GLY A 62 -7.52 9.95 -2.48
C GLY A 62 -6.64 8.75 -2.11
N ILE A 63 -6.96 8.13 -0.97
CA ILE A 63 -6.25 6.96 -0.41
C ILE A 63 -6.04 5.91 -1.49
N PHE A 64 -7.11 5.58 -2.20
CA PHE A 64 -7.09 4.61 -3.27
C PHE A 64 -6.09 4.96 -4.37
N SER A 65 -6.17 6.18 -4.92
CA SER A 65 -5.34 6.60 -6.06
C SER A 65 -3.83 6.70 -5.75
N VAL A 66 -3.46 6.93 -4.49
CA VAL A 66 -2.07 7.15 -4.09
C VAL A 66 -1.43 5.88 -3.54
N TYR A 67 -2.21 5.04 -2.85
CA TYR A 67 -1.68 3.89 -2.11
C TYR A 67 -2.12 2.53 -2.64
N VAL A 68 -3.29 2.47 -3.26
CA VAL A 68 -3.89 1.19 -3.66
C VAL A 68 -3.67 1.00 -5.15
N LEU A 69 -3.91 2.04 -5.95
CA LEU A 69 -3.81 2.00 -7.39
C LEU A 69 -2.43 1.59 -7.92
N PRO A 70 -1.28 2.04 -7.36
CA PRO A 70 0.03 1.57 -7.81
C PRO A 70 0.20 0.05 -7.64
N PHE A 71 -0.26 -0.50 -6.51
CA PHE A 71 -0.26 -1.96 -6.28
C PHE A 71 -1.20 -2.67 -7.24
N VAL A 72 -2.40 -2.12 -7.50
CA VAL A 72 -3.32 -2.69 -8.49
C VAL A 72 -2.62 -2.82 -9.83
N CYS A 73 -1.95 -1.76 -10.32
CA CYS A 73 -1.22 -1.81 -11.59
C CYS A 73 -0.11 -2.89 -11.58
N TYR A 74 0.72 -2.92 -10.53
CA TYR A 74 1.78 -3.90 -10.38
C TYR A 74 1.27 -5.36 -10.34
N PHE A 75 0.25 -5.63 -9.53
CA PHE A 75 -0.35 -6.97 -9.43
C PHE A 75 -1.14 -7.35 -10.69
N THR A 76 -1.66 -6.38 -11.45
CA THR A 76 -2.22 -6.65 -12.78
C THR A 76 -1.13 -7.16 -13.73
N GLY A 77 0.09 -6.61 -13.69
CA GLY A 77 1.23 -7.15 -14.46
C GLY A 77 1.53 -8.60 -14.07
N TRP A 78 1.67 -8.88 -12.77
CA TRP A 78 1.85 -10.26 -12.29
C TRP A 78 0.69 -11.20 -12.65
N LEU A 79 -0.54 -10.71 -12.65
CA LEU A 79 -1.70 -11.51 -13.06
C LEU A 79 -1.59 -11.92 -14.53
N VAL A 80 -1.16 -11.00 -15.41
CA VAL A 80 -0.92 -11.31 -16.83
C VAL A 80 0.16 -12.38 -16.97
N GLU A 81 1.27 -12.27 -16.24
CA GLU A 81 2.34 -13.28 -16.24
C GLU A 81 1.88 -14.66 -15.77
N VAL A 82 1.06 -14.71 -14.71
CA VAL A 82 0.48 -15.98 -14.23
C VAL A 82 -0.46 -16.58 -15.27
N LEU A 83 -1.29 -15.76 -15.93
CA LEU A 83 -2.18 -16.24 -17.00
C LEU A 83 -1.39 -16.80 -18.19
N GLN A 84 -0.28 -16.16 -18.56
CA GLN A 84 0.62 -16.67 -19.60
C GLN A 84 1.32 -17.97 -19.19
N ALA A 85 1.80 -18.07 -17.94
CA ALA A 85 2.45 -19.26 -17.41
C ALA A 85 1.50 -20.47 -17.41
N LEU A 86 0.21 -20.25 -17.12
CA LEU A 86 -0.84 -21.26 -17.19
C LEU A 86 -1.32 -21.56 -18.61
N SER A 87 -0.76 -20.91 -19.64
CA SER A 87 -1.18 -21.05 -21.04
C SER A 87 -2.67 -20.75 -21.28
N VAL A 88 -3.33 -20.01 -20.40
CA VAL A 88 -4.75 -19.61 -20.51
C VAL A 88 -5.05 -18.96 -21.87
N PRO A 89 -4.19 -18.09 -22.45
CA PRO A 89 -4.44 -17.53 -23.78
C PRO A 89 -4.54 -18.59 -24.88
N LYS A 90 -3.69 -19.64 -24.79
CA LYS A 90 -3.69 -20.75 -25.75
C LYS A 90 -4.92 -21.63 -25.58
N GLU A 91 -5.32 -21.91 -24.35
CA GLU A 91 -6.51 -22.71 -24.04
C GLU A 91 -7.83 -22.01 -24.43
N LEU A 92 -7.87 -20.67 -24.34
CA LEU A 92 -9.00 -19.86 -24.80
C LEU A 92 -9.05 -19.69 -26.32
N GLY A 93 -8.13 -20.28 -27.07
CA GLY A 93 -8.05 -20.16 -28.52
C GLY A 93 -7.75 -18.73 -29.01
N LEU A 94 -7.20 -17.88 -28.13
CA LEU A 94 -6.84 -16.51 -28.50
C LEU A 94 -5.63 -16.59 -29.43
N SER A 95 -5.84 -16.26 -30.70
CA SER A 95 -4.72 -16.09 -31.62
C SER A 95 -3.77 -15.04 -31.08
N ALA A 96 -2.47 -15.28 -31.16
CA ALA A 96 -1.44 -14.28 -30.83
C ALA A 96 -1.57 -12.99 -31.67
N SER A 97 -2.26 -13.04 -32.80
CA SER A 97 -2.59 -11.88 -33.65
C SER A 97 -3.92 -11.20 -33.30
N SER A 98 -4.74 -11.81 -32.44
CA SER A 98 -6.01 -11.21 -32.01
C SER A 98 -5.75 -10.08 -31.01
N PHE A 99 -6.61 -9.06 -30.99
CA PHE A 99 -6.49 -7.94 -30.06
C PHE A 99 -6.31 -8.37 -28.58
N PRO A 100 -7.08 -9.34 -28.04
CA PRO A 100 -6.84 -9.86 -26.70
C PRO A 100 -5.54 -10.65 -26.57
N GLY A 101 -5.12 -11.40 -27.60
CA GLY A 101 -3.85 -12.12 -27.61
C GLY A 101 -2.63 -11.19 -27.59
N VAL A 102 -2.72 -10.02 -28.24
CA VAL A 102 -1.68 -8.98 -28.18
C VAL A 102 -1.64 -8.31 -26.81
N ILE A 103 -2.80 -8.07 -26.18
CA ILE A 103 -2.90 -7.47 -24.84
C ILE A 103 -2.39 -8.40 -23.75
N VAL A 104 -2.75 -9.68 -23.81
CA VAL A 104 -2.27 -10.68 -22.85
C VAL A 104 -0.82 -11.05 -23.11
N GLY A 105 -0.35 -10.87 -24.35
CA GLY A 105 1.08 -10.90 -24.66
C GLY A 105 1.66 -12.30 -24.85
N GLY A 106 2.98 -12.36 -24.73
CA GLY A 106 3.82 -13.48 -25.11
C GLY A 106 3.92 -14.59 -24.06
N THR A 107 5.11 -15.17 -23.94
CA THR A 107 5.41 -16.23 -22.97
C THR A 107 5.92 -15.64 -21.68
N TYR A 108 5.54 -16.27 -20.56
CA TYR A 108 6.03 -15.95 -19.22
C TYR A 108 7.56 -15.72 -19.16
N ASP A 109 7.98 -14.58 -18.61
CA ASP A 109 9.37 -14.32 -18.20
C ASP A 109 9.40 -13.75 -16.77
N HIS A 110 10.03 -14.52 -15.86
CA HIS A 110 10.25 -14.09 -14.47
C HIS A 110 10.93 -12.71 -14.32
N LYS A 111 11.67 -12.24 -15.32
CA LYS A 111 12.30 -10.90 -15.31
C LYS A 111 11.29 -9.78 -15.51
N ASP A 112 10.13 -10.05 -16.07
CA ASP A 112 9.07 -9.06 -16.28
C ASP A 112 8.50 -8.61 -14.94
N GLY A 113 8.48 -9.51 -13.95
CA GLY A 113 8.20 -9.18 -12.55
C GLY A 113 9.15 -8.14 -11.96
N LEU A 114 10.46 -8.19 -12.30
CA LEU A 114 11.42 -7.16 -11.89
C LEU A 114 11.16 -5.84 -12.63
N CYS A 115 10.80 -5.90 -13.92
CA CYS A 115 10.45 -4.71 -14.70
C CYS A 115 9.22 -4.01 -14.14
N TYR A 116 8.18 -4.76 -13.77
CA TYR A 116 6.99 -4.20 -13.13
C TYR A 116 7.30 -3.58 -11.77
N PHE A 117 8.23 -4.18 -11.00
CA PHE A 117 8.70 -3.61 -9.75
C PHE A 117 9.45 -2.28 -9.96
N LEU A 118 10.27 -2.17 -11.00
CA LEU A 118 10.89 -0.90 -11.39
C LEU A 118 9.84 0.13 -11.83
N GLY A 119 8.81 -0.29 -12.57
CA GLY A 119 7.67 0.57 -12.92
C GLY A 119 6.93 1.10 -11.69
N LEU A 120 6.75 0.25 -10.67
CA LEU A 120 6.19 0.64 -9.37
C LEU A 120 7.07 1.68 -8.65
N ILE A 121 8.40 1.52 -8.69
CA ILE A 121 9.35 2.51 -8.16
C ILE A 121 9.18 3.87 -8.87
N LEU A 122 9.02 3.89 -10.19
CA LEU A 122 8.81 5.13 -10.95
C LEU A 122 7.52 5.85 -10.53
N ILE A 123 6.44 5.12 -10.27
CA ILE A 123 5.21 5.70 -9.70
C ILE A 123 5.49 6.31 -8.32
N GLY A 124 6.22 5.59 -7.46
CA GLY A 124 6.62 6.07 -6.14
C GLY A 124 7.44 7.37 -6.20
N LEU A 125 8.43 7.44 -7.09
CA LEU A 125 9.24 8.63 -7.33
C LEU A 125 8.40 9.80 -7.86
N PHE A 126 7.47 9.54 -8.78
CA PHE A 126 6.55 10.57 -9.27
C PHE A 126 5.69 11.13 -8.14
N LEU A 127 5.12 10.27 -7.29
CA LEU A 127 4.35 10.70 -6.11
C LEU A 127 5.21 11.51 -5.14
N ALA A 128 6.48 11.13 -4.98
CA ALA A 128 7.45 11.87 -4.19
C ALA A 128 7.68 13.28 -4.68
N LEU A 129 7.88 13.43 -5.97
CA LEU A 129 8.04 14.74 -6.58
C LEU A 129 6.72 15.53 -6.53
N GLU A 130 5.56 14.92 -6.79
CA GLU A 130 4.27 15.62 -6.86
C GLU A 130 3.83 16.22 -5.51
N THR A 131 4.05 15.51 -4.42
CA THR A 131 3.67 15.95 -3.07
C THR A 131 4.49 17.12 -2.53
N HIS A 132 5.76 17.27 -2.96
CA HIS A 132 6.57 18.46 -2.65
C HIS A 132 5.89 19.76 -3.12
N TRP A 133 4.89 19.67 -4.00
CA TRP A 133 4.14 20.81 -4.54
C TRP A 133 2.67 20.87 -4.09
N LYS A 134 2.23 20.02 -3.14
CA LYS A 134 0.86 20.03 -2.58
C LYS A 134 0.90 20.08 -1.04
N ASP A 135 0.45 21.21 -0.48
CA ASP A 135 0.52 21.56 0.96
C ASP A 135 -0.14 20.58 1.93
N ASP A 136 -1.07 19.73 1.50
CA ASP A 136 -1.84 18.87 2.42
C ASP A 136 -1.13 17.55 2.81
N ARG A 137 0.03 17.25 2.22
CA ARG A 137 0.82 16.03 2.51
C ARG A 137 2.19 16.42 3.04
N ARG A 138 2.55 15.92 4.23
CA ARG A 138 3.88 16.16 4.82
C ARG A 138 4.97 15.74 3.82
N TRP A 139 6.04 16.52 3.67
CA TRP A 139 7.09 16.29 2.66
C TRP A 139 7.77 14.90 2.72
N PHE A 140 7.81 14.26 3.89
CA PHE A 140 8.37 12.92 4.08
C PHE A 140 7.38 11.78 3.73
N TYR A 141 6.10 12.10 3.52
CA TYR A 141 5.04 11.17 3.15
C TYR A 141 5.45 10.22 2.02
N PRO A 142 6.00 10.69 0.90
CA PRO A 142 6.30 9.83 -0.24
C PRO A 142 7.58 9.01 -0.06
N ILE A 143 8.50 9.51 0.77
CA ILE A 143 9.69 8.76 1.16
C ILE A 143 9.23 7.60 2.05
N ALA A 144 8.32 7.85 3.00
CA ALA A 144 7.74 6.80 3.84
C ALA A 144 6.95 5.79 3.02
N VAL A 145 6.11 6.27 2.08
CA VAL A 145 5.49 5.44 1.02
C VAL A 145 6.60 4.60 0.39
N PHE A 146 7.54 5.20 -0.35
CA PHE A 146 8.60 4.52 -1.08
C PHE A 146 9.37 3.47 -0.25
N LEU A 147 9.70 3.75 1.00
CA LEU A 147 10.35 2.81 1.91
C LEU A 147 9.43 1.62 2.27
N HIS A 148 8.14 1.84 2.51
CA HIS A 148 7.18 0.74 2.68
C HIS A 148 7.08 -0.16 1.44
N TRP A 149 7.26 0.40 0.23
CA TRP A 149 7.17 -0.36 -1.03
C TRP A 149 8.43 -1.11 -1.41
N THR A 150 9.60 -0.69 -0.93
CA THR A 150 10.88 -1.32 -1.24
C THR A 150 11.36 -2.19 -0.09
N TRP A 151 11.53 -1.57 1.08
CA TRP A 151 12.03 -2.21 2.28
C TRP A 151 10.94 -2.99 3.04
N GLY A 152 9.74 -2.43 3.15
CA GLY A 152 8.58 -3.05 3.80
C GLY A 152 7.74 -3.97 2.90
N TYR A 153 8.25 -4.34 1.72
CA TYR A 153 7.44 -4.89 0.61
C TYR A 153 6.54 -6.07 1.03
N ILE A 154 7.08 -7.06 1.74
CA ILE A 154 6.32 -8.27 2.12
C ILE A 154 5.12 -7.90 2.99
N GLN A 155 5.33 -7.14 4.06
CA GLN A 155 4.27 -6.79 5.00
C GLN A 155 3.24 -5.86 4.36
N THR A 156 3.70 -4.89 3.57
CA THR A 156 2.82 -3.96 2.85
C THR A 156 1.97 -4.68 1.81
N SER A 157 2.52 -5.68 1.11
CA SER A 157 1.77 -6.51 0.15
C SER A 157 0.67 -7.32 0.83
N VAL A 158 0.96 -7.93 1.99
CA VAL A 158 -0.07 -8.62 2.80
C VAL A 158 -1.15 -7.63 3.24
N GLY A 159 -0.76 -6.44 3.72
CA GLY A 159 -1.69 -5.37 4.09
C GLY A 159 -2.58 -4.93 2.93
N PHE A 160 -2.04 -4.83 1.72
CA PHE A 160 -2.79 -4.49 0.50
C PHE A 160 -3.88 -5.52 0.18
N PHE A 161 -3.59 -6.82 0.25
CA PHE A 161 -4.60 -7.85 0.00
C PHE A 161 -5.72 -7.83 1.06
N VAL A 162 -5.37 -7.62 2.33
CA VAL A 162 -6.36 -7.45 3.40
C VAL A 162 -7.20 -6.19 3.17
N TYR A 163 -6.58 -5.09 2.72
CA TYR A 163 -7.30 -3.88 2.35
C TYR A 163 -8.31 -4.14 1.23
N LEU A 164 -7.91 -4.87 0.17
CA LEU A 164 -8.82 -5.22 -0.93
C LEU A 164 -9.99 -6.09 -0.47
N TRP A 165 -9.74 -7.04 0.44
CA TRP A 165 -10.81 -7.85 1.06
C TRP A 165 -11.84 -6.96 1.75
N TYR A 166 -11.38 -5.91 2.43
CA TYR A 166 -12.21 -4.97 3.19
C TYR A 166 -12.46 -3.64 2.46
N ILE A 167 -12.47 -3.62 1.12
CA ILE A 167 -12.60 -2.39 0.32
C ILE A 167 -13.93 -1.62 0.54
N LYS A 168 -14.96 -2.30 1.04
CA LYS A 168 -16.26 -1.70 1.38
C LYS A 168 -16.29 -1.05 2.76
N CYS A 169 -15.24 -1.22 3.55
CA CYS A 169 -15.14 -0.64 4.89
C CYS A 169 -14.73 0.84 4.83
N LYS A 170 -14.83 1.55 5.97
CA LYS A 170 -14.40 2.95 6.07
C LYS A 170 -12.87 3.01 6.07
N HIS A 171 -12.30 3.76 5.14
CA HIS A 171 -10.85 3.99 5.04
C HIS A 171 -10.55 5.47 5.28
N THR A 172 -9.61 5.76 6.18
CA THR A 172 -9.21 7.12 6.55
C THR A 172 -7.70 7.27 6.49
N TYR A 173 -7.25 8.50 6.24
CA TYR A 173 -5.84 8.84 6.34
C TYR A 173 -5.47 8.98 7.81
N TYR A 174 -4.46 8.23 8.25
CA TYR A 174 -3.96 8.29 9.60
C TYR A 174 -2.47 8.61 9.59
N ARG A 175 -2.11 9.89 9.76
CA ARG A 175 -0.72 10.36 9.90
C ARG A 175 0.28 9.83 8.84
N GLY A 176 -0.19 9.62 7.61
CA GLY A 176 0.63 9.11 6.50
C GLY A 176 0.57 7.60 6.27
N VAL A 177 -0.30 6.89 6.99
CA VAL A 177 -0.66 5.48 6.71
C VAL A 177 -2.16 5.36 6.44
N VAL A 178 -2.58 4.21 5.92
CA VAL A 178 -3.98 3.93 5.61
C VAL A 178 -4.62 3.21 6.79
N ARG A 179 -5.59 3.85 7.44
CA ARG A 179 -6.41 3.22 8.48
C ARG A 179 -7.68 2.66 7.90
N THR A 180 -7.96 1.39 8.17
CA THR A 180 -9.20 0.72 7.78
C THR A 180 -9.96 0.30 9.02
N VAL A 181 -11.19 0.78 9.16
CA VAL A 181 -12.09 0.37 10.24
C VAL A 181 -12.82 -0.89 9.81
N TRP A 182 -12.37 -2.04 10.31
CA TRP A 182 -12.88 -3.36 9.91
C TRP A 182 -13.83 -3.96 10.97
N PRO A 183 -14.61 -5.00 10.66
CA PRO A 183 -15.64 -5.51 11.57
C PRO A 183 -15.12 -6.37 12.73
N LYS A 184 -13.79 -6.51 12.89
CA LYS A 184 -13.18 -7.30 13.96
C LYS A 184 -12.95 -6.45 15.21
N THR A 185 -12.85 -7.11 16.37
CA THR A 185 -12.52 -6.47 17.66
C THR A 185 -11.01 -6.31 17.88
N SER A 186 -10.19 -6.98 17.07
CA SER A 186 -8.73 -6.86 17.11
C SER A 186 -8.23 -5.75 16.20
N ALA A 187 -7.04 -5.24 16.48
CA ALA A 187 -6.29 -4.39 15.56
C ALA A 187 -5.06 -5.13 15.00
N VAL A 188 -4.58 -4.71 13.84
CA VAL A 188 -3.33 -5.21 13.26
C VAL A 188 -2.67 -4.17 12.37
N SER A 189 -1.34 -4.14 12.41
CA SER A 189 -0.50 -3.31 11.56
C SER A 189 0.23 -4.15 10.52
N LEU A 190 -0.01 -3.84 9.25
CA LEU A 190 0.56 -4.52 8.09
C LEU A 190 1.25 -3.50 7.17
N GLY A 191 2.46 -3.12 7.55
CA GLY A 191 3.27 -2.16 6.80
C GLY A 191 2.65 -0.78 6.88
N MET A 192 2.16 -0.27 5.75
CA MET A 192 1.45 1.01 5.70
C MET A 192 -0.06 0.93 5.91
N PHE A 193 -0.61 -0.28 6.08
CA PHE A 193 -2.04 -0.50 6.31
C PHE A 193 -2.25 -0.87 7.77
N ILE A 194 -2.96 -0.02 8.51
CA ILE A 194 -3.40 -0.33 9.87
C ILE A 194 -4.89 -0.64 9.86
N PHE A 195 -5.29 -1.67 10.59
CA PHE A 195 -6.67 -2.09 10.71
C PHE A 195 -7.09 -1.94 12.16
N THR A 196 -8.12 -1.14 12.39
CA THR A 196 -8.62 -0.82 13.73
C THR A 196 -10.04 -1.31 13.91
N PRO A 197 -10.45 -1.66 15.14
CA PRO A 197 -11.79 -2.14 15.41
C PRO A 197 -12.88 -1.11 15.09
N ARG A 198 -14.12 -1.60 14.96
CA ARG A 198 -15.29 -0.79 14.62
C ARG A 198 -15.49 0.36 15.59
N GLU A 199 -15.74 1.54 15.04
CA GLU A 199 -16.11 2.73 15.81
C GLU A 199 -17.63 2.84 16.00
N PRO A 200 -18.09 3.41 17.12
CA PRO A 200 -19.49 3.77 17.33
C PRO A 200 -19.94 4.82 16.30
N ALA A 201 -21.25 4.85 16.00
CA ALA A 201 -21.84 5.79 15.04
C ALA A 201 -21.49 7.25 15.40
N GLU A 202 -21.22 8.10 14.41
CA GLU A 202 -20.66 9.46 14.64
C GLU A 202 -21.60 10.37 15.46
N ASP A 203 -22.90 10.15 15.35
CA ASP A 203 -23.97 10.84 16.07
C ASP A 203 -24.17 10.35 17.51
N ASP A 204 -23.64 9.18 17.86
CA ASP A 204 -23.68 8.67 19.23
C ASP A 204 -22.72 9.46 20.14
N GLN A 205 -23.28 10.20 21.09
CA GLN A 205 -22.55 11.00 22.08
C GLN A 205 -22.58 10.40 23.48
N SER A 206 -23.02 9.15 23.62
CA SER A 206 -22.99 8.42 24.89
C SER A 206 -21.58 8.33 25.46
N ASP A 207 -21.48 8.20 26.78
CA ASP A 207 -20.19 8.04 27.45
C ASP A 207 -19.46 6.78 26.99
N TRP A 208 -20.21 5.72 26.65
CA TRP A 208 -19.66 4.52 26.04
C TRP A 208 -19.03 4.83 24.67
N ALA A 209 -19.71 5.58 23.81
CA ALA A 209 -19.19 5.93 22.49
C ALA A 209 -17.91 6.78 22.59
N LYS A 210 -17.88 7.76 23.50
CA LYS A 210 -16.69 8.60 23.77
C LYS A 210 -15.51 7.76 24.26
N ARG A 211 -15.73 6.90 25.25
CA ARG A 211 -14.69 5.99 25.78
C ARG A 211 -14.16 5.04 24.71
N THR A 212 -15.06 4.50 23.88
CA THR A 212 -14.69 3.57 22.81
C THR A 212 -13.86 4.26 21.73
N ARG A 213 -14.23 5.49 21.32
CA ARG A 213 -13.42 6.28 20.37
C ARG A 213 -12.03 6.60 20.94
N ALA A 214 -11.96 7.02 22.20
CA ALA A 214 -10.69 7.29 22.86
C ALA A 214 -9.80 6.03 22.93
N TYR A 215 -10.38 4.87 23.27
CA TYR A 215 -9.67 3.60 23.26
C TYR A 215 -9.19 3.21 21.85
N ASN A 216 -10.06 3.29 20.85
CA ASN A 216 -9.71 2.96 19.46
C ASN A 216 -8.61 3.88 18.91
N GLU A 217 -8.57 5.13 19.36
CA GLU A 217 -7.49 6.07 18.99
C GLU A 217 -6.16 5.67 19.64
N ARG A 218 -6.14 5.29 20.91
CA ARG A 218 -4.95 4.74 21.58
C ARG A 218 -4.43 3.47 20.89
N VAL A 219 -5.34 2.59 20.46
CA VAL A 219 -5.03 1.41 19.67
C VAL A 219 -4.44 1.81 18.31
N ALA A 220 -5.02 2.81 17.63
CA ALA A 220 -4.50 3.31 16.36
C ALA A 220 -3.09 3.89 16.49
N VAL A 221 -2.79 4.63 17.56
CA VAL A 221 -1.45 5.14 17.86
C VAL A 221 -0.46 3.98 18.05
N HIS A 222 -0.86 2.91 18.74
CA HIS A 222 -0.04 1.72 18.90
C HIS A 222 0.22 0.99 17.57
N GLU A 223 -0.82 0.73 16.77
CA GLU A 223 -0.66 0.11 15.44
C GLU A 223 0.20 0.96 14.51
N TYR A 224 0.10 2.29 14.62
CA TYR A 224 0.96 3.22 13.91
C TYR A 224 2.43 3.08 14.37
N GLY A 225 2.69 2.82 15.65
CA GLY A 225 4.01 2.46 16.15
C GLY A 225 4.61 1.22 15.46
N HIS A 226 3.81 0.19 15.22
CA HIS A 226 4.23 -0.99 14.46
C HIS A 226 4.58 -0.67 12.99
N THR A 227 4.00 0.37 12.39
CA THR A 227 4.38 0.80 11.04
C THR A 227 5.82 1.33 10.98
N PHE A 228 6.30 2.00 12.04
CA PHE A 228 7.71 2.41 12.14
C PHE A 228 8.65 1.23 12.37
N GLN A 229 8.23 0.26 13.17
CA GLN A 229 9.00 -0.98 13.33
C GLN A 229 9.12 -1.72 11.99
N SER A 230 8.04 -1.75 11.20
CA SER A 230 8.05 -2.27 9.83
C SER A 230 9.02 -1.50 8.94
N LEU A 231 9.00 -0.17 8.97
CA LEU A 231 9.96 0.67 8.23
C LEU A 231 11.40 0.47 8.68
N LEU A 232 11.65 0.21 9.96
CA LEU A 232 13.01 0.01 10.46
C LEU A 232 13.54 -1.39 10.11
N LEU A 233 12.71 -2.42 10.30
CA LEU A 233 13.14 -3.81 10.19
C LEU A 233 12.90 -4.44 8.81
N GLY A 234 11.97 -3.89 8.03
CA GLY A 234 11.64 -4.34 6.68
C GLY A 234 11.34 -5.84 6.63
N PRO A 235 12.09 -6.65 5.86
CA PRO A 235 11.88 -8.10 5.77
C PRO A 235 12.05 -8.82 7.12
N PHE A 236 12.86 -8.27 8.04
CA PHE A 236 13.12 -8.87 9.35
C PHE A 236 12.03 -8.58 10.38
N TYR A 237 11.05 -7.71 10.06
CA TYR A 237 9.95 -7.38 10.96
C TYR A 237 9.21 -8.64 11.45
N PHE A 238 8.93 -9.57 10.54
CA PHE A 238 8.21 -10.78 10.90
C PHE A 238 8.99 -11.63 11.90
N LEU A 239 10.31 -11.75 11.74
CA LEU A 239 11.16 -12.52 12.65
C LEU A 239 11.32 -11.86 14.02
N VAL A 240 11.52 -10.54 14.04
CA VAL A 240 11.88 -9.79 15.25
C VAL A 240 10.65 -9.30 16.03
N VAL A 241 9.52 -9.07 15.36
CA VAL A 241 8.30 -8.52 15.98
C VAL A 241 7.10 -9.45 15.75
N GLY A 242 6.86 -9.86 14.50
CA GLY A 242 5.67 -10.64 14.14
C GLY A 242 5.55 -11.98 14.87
N ILE A 243 6.60 -12.81 14.84
CA ILE A 243 6.62 -14.12 15.52
C ILE A 243 6.52 -13.94 17.04
N PRO A 244 7.37 -13.11 17.70
CA PRO A 244 7.26 -12.91 19.14
C PRO A 244 5.89 -12.40 19.60
N SER A 245 5.31 -11.42 18.90
CA SER A 245 3.99 -10.87 19.20
C SER A 245 2.87 -11.91 19.03
N THR A 246 2.85 -12.62 17.90
CA THR A 246 1.83 -13.66 17.64
C THR A 246 1.91 -14.84 18.60
N VAL A 247 3.13 -15.30 18.95
CA VAL A 247 3.33 -16.36 19.94
C VAL A 247 2.89 -15.88 21.33
N TRP A 248 3.21 -14.64 21.70
CA TRP A 248 2.82 -14.07 22.99
C TRP A 248 1.30 -13.88 23.11
N ALA A 249 0.65 -13.46 22.03
CA ALA A 249 -0.79 -13.27 21.95
C ALA A 249 -1.55 -14.61 21.92
N GLY A 250 -1.12 -15.56 21.07
CA GLY A 250 -1.89 -16.76 20.73
C GLY A 250 -1.51 -18.04 21.47
N SER A 251 -0.29 -18.16 22.00
CA SER A 251 0.14 -19.41 22.65
C SER A 251 -0.57 -19.63 23.98
N LYS A 252 -1.26 -20.78 24.13
CA LYS A 252 -1.93 -21.18 25.37
C LYS A 252 -0.97 -21.17 26.58
N LYS A 253 0.30 -21.52 26.37
CA LYS A 253 1.35 -21.47 27.41
C LYS A 253 1.65 -20.03 27.84
N CYS A 254 1.79 -19.11 26.89
CA CYS A 254 2.05 -17.69 27.18
C CYS A 254 0.82 -17.01 27.81
N GLN A 255 -0.39 -17.35 27.36
CA GLN A 255 -1.63 -16.87 27.97
C GLN A 255 -1.78 -17.36 29.41
N LYS A 256 -1.50 -18.64 29.69
CA LYS A 256 -1.50 -19.20 31.04
C LYS A 256 -0.46 -18.50 31.93
N LEU A 257 0.77 -18.34 31.45
CA LEU A 257 1.84 -17.63 32.16
C LEU A 257 1.46 -16.16 32.48
N ARG A 258 0.83 -15.45 31.53
CA ARG A 258 0.37 -14.07 31.74
C ARG A 258 -0.71 -13.99 32.81
N ARG A 259 -1.69 -14.91 32.79
CA ARG A 259 -2.77 -14.98 33.78
C ARG A 259 -2.23 -15.31 35.17
N GLU A 260 -1.31 -16.27 35.27
CA GLU A 260 -0.71 -16.71 36.55
C GLU A 260 0.20 -15.65 37.17
N LYS A 261 0.94 -14.89 36.35
CA LYS A 261 1.89 -13.88 36.81
C LYS A 261 1.38 -12.44 36.73
N ASN A 262 0.11 -12.26 36.36
CA ASN A 262 -0.55 -10.96 36.13
C ASN A 262 0.31 -10.00 35.27
N ILE A 263 0.89 -10.52 34.18
CA ILE A 263 1.79 -9.76 33.30
C ILE A 263 0.97 -9.07 32.20
N PRO A 264 1.02 -7.72 32.09
CA PRO A 264 0.30 -7.00 31.04
C PRO A 264 0.87 -7.34 29.66
N TYR A 265 0.01 -7.34 28.64
CA TYR A 265 0.38 -7.65 27.26
C TYR A 265 1.50 -6.75 26.74
N SER A 266 1.39 -5.45 27.06
CA SER A 266 2.37 -4.40 26.75
C SER A 266 3.78 -4.60 27.34
N LYS A 267 3.99 -5.60 28.22
CA LYS A 267 5.32 -5.89 28.78
C LYS A 267 6.28 -6.52 27.76
N LEU A 268 5.77 -7.13 26.70
CA LEU A 268 6.60 -7.68 25.63
C LEU A 268 7.38 -6.54 24.94
N TYR A 269 8.66 -6.75 24.66
CA TYR A 269 9.54 -5.68 24.16
C TYR A 269 9.02 -5.05 22.86
N CYS A 270 8.45 -5.85 21.94
CA CYS A 270 7.96 -5.36 20.68
C CYS A 270 6.69 -4.50 20.84
N GLU A 271 5.80 -4.86 21.77
CA GLU A 271 4.58 -4.12 22.11
C GLU A 271 4.91 -2.79 22.80
N LYS A 272 5.84 -2.83 23.77
CA LYS A 272 6.36 -1.62 24.44
C LYS A 272 7.06 -0.70 23.46
N TRP A 273 7.81 -1.28 22.53
CA TRP A 273 8.53 -0.52 21.52
C TRP A 273 7.59 0.14 20.51
N ALA A 274 6.50 -0.54 20.12
CA ALA A 274 5.47 0.01 19.24
C ALA A 274 4.78 1.19 19.92
N SER A 275 4.32 1.00 21.16
CA SER A 275 3.68 2.05 21.96
C SER A 275 4.57 3.29 22.09
N LYS A 276 5.87 3.10 22.40
CA LYS A 276 6.84 4.21 22.48
C LYS A 276 7.02 4.96 21.16
N TRP A 277 7.09 4.26 20.04
CA TRP A 277 7.18 4.91 18.72
C TRP A 277 5.90 5.67 18.39
N GLY A 278 4.75 5.04 18.64
CA GLY A 278 3.44 5.65 18.50
C GLY A 278 3.36 6.96 19.26
N GLU A 279 3.56 6.92 20.58
CA GLU A 279 3.53 8.08 21.48
C GLU A 279 4.51 9.18 21.07
N LYS A 280 5.76 8.81 20.73
CA LYS A 280 6.80 9.78 20.36
C LYS A 280 6.42 10.56 19.10
N VAL A 281 5.81 9.90 18.12
CA VAL A 281 5.47 10.51 16.83
C VAL A 281 4.09 11.17 16.88
N SER A 282 3.15 10.58 17.61
CA SER A 282 1.77 11.08 17.71
C SER A 282 1.61 12.20 18.73
N LYS A 283 2.46 12.23 19.77
CA LYS A 283 2.32 13.01 21.01
C LYS A 283 1.05 12.67 21.81
N GLU A 284 0.50 11.48 21.62
CA GLU A 284 -0.71 10.98 22.27
C GLU A 284 -0.43 9.64 22.96
N GLU A 285 -1.19 9.31 24.01
CA GLU A 285 -1.04 8.05 24.73
C GLU A 285 -1.37 6.86 23.82
N ALA A 286 -0.48 5.87 23.78
CA ALA A 286 -0.76 4.57 23.18
C ALA A 286 -1.18 3.61 24.29
N ASP A 287 -2.19 2.77 24.03
CA ASP A 287 -2.64 1.79 25.02
C ASP A 287 -3.14 0.52 24.34
N TRP A 288 -2.80 -0.60 24.96
CA TRP A 288 -3.18 -1.96 24.61
C TRP A 288 -3.27 -2.75 25.93
N THR A 289 -4.32 -2.45 26.69
CA THR A 289 -4.71 -3.17 27.92
C THR A 289 -5.74 -4.25 27.63
#